data_AF-W0SA09-F1
#
_entry.id   AF-W0SA09-F1
#
_cell.length_a   1.000
_cell.length_b   1.000
_cell.length_c   1.000
_cell.angle_alpha   90.00
_cell.angle_beta   90.00
_cell.angle_gamma   90.00
#
_symmetry.space_group_name_H-M   'P 1'
#
loop_
_entity.id
_entity.type
_entity.pdbx_description
1 polymer ?
#
loop_
_entity_poly.entity_id
_entity_poly.type
_entity_poly.pdbx_seq_one_letter_code
_entity_poly.pdbx_strand_id
1 'polypeptide(L)'
;GFRDIDEVTQGLQPGQMIVVAGRPAMGKSTLGVDFARSAALHHNMTSVIFSLEMSKNELAQRIISAETNIPLAAMRRAEDITQERWNILNNLQDKLQNAPLFIDDSPNMSLMEIRAKCRRLKQTNDLKLVVIDYL
;
A
#
# COMPACT_ATOMS: atom_id res chain seq x y z
N GLY A 1 7.42 1.98 9.97
CA GLY A 1 7.57 1.12 8.77
C GLY A 1 9.03 0.84 8.45
N PHE A 2 9.84 1.91 8.38
CA PHE A 2 11.29 1.86 8.24
C PHE A 2 11.89 2.70 9.36
N ARG A 3 12.52 2.05 10.34
CA ARG A 3 13.03 2.74 11.54
C ARG A 3 14.00 3.86 11.20
N ASP A 4 14.92 3.59 10.27
CA ASP A 4 15.93 4.56 9.86
C ASP A 4 15.32 5.83 9.23
N ILE A 5 14.20 5.69 8.50
CA ILE A 5 13.47 6.86 7.96
C ILE A 5 12.75 7.58 9.10
N ASP A 6 12.10 6.82 9.99
CA ASP A 6 11.35 7.37 11.12
C ASP A 6 12.29 8.16 12.07
N GLU A 7 13.55 7.73 12.25
CA GLU A 7 14.56 8.42 13.06
C GLU A 7 14.94 9.79 12.49
N VAL A 8 15.15 9.87 11.18
CA VAL A 8 15.55 11.12 10.52
C VAL A 8 14.37 12.08 10.34
N THR A 9 13.17 11.55 10.09
CA THR A 9 11.97 12.34 9.80
C THR A 9 11.12 12.64 11.04
N GLN A 10 11.35 11.93 12.15
CA GLN A 10 10.46 11.89 13.32
C GLN A 10 9.04 11.42 12.93
N GLY A 11 8.96 10.54 11.93
CA GLY A 11 7.72 10.04 11.35
C GLY A 11 7.01 11.04 10.43
N LEU A 12 5.98 10.55 9.73
CA LEU A 12 5.18 11.35 8.82
C LEU A 12 4.07 12.10 9.58
N GLN A 13 4.10 13.44 9.56
CA GLN A 13 3.20 14.24 10.41
C GLN A 13 1.92 14.66 9.66
N PRO A 14 0.76 14.74 10.36
CA PRO A 14 -0.48 15.21 9.76
C PRO A 14 -0.36 16.61 9.13
N GLY A 15 -0.92 16.78 7.94
CA GLY A 15 -0.91 18.05 7.22
C GLY A 15 0.33 18.29 6.35
N GLN A 16 1.35 17.43 6.43
CA GLN A 16 2.51 17.51 5.54
C GLN A 16 2.23 16.91 4.16
N MET A 17 2.81 17.53 3.14
CA MET A 17 2.95 16.93 1.81
C MET A 17 4.38 16.38 1.68
N ILE A 18 4.48 15.07 1.52
CA ILE A 18 5.76 14.37 1.40
C ILE A 18 5.94 13.97 -0.06
N VAL A 19 7.09 14.31 -0.64
CA VAL A 19 7.42 14.01 -2.04
C VAL A 19 8.54 12.97 -2.07
N VAL A 20 8.26 11.83 -2.68
CA VAL A 20 9.26 10.77 -2.92
C VAL A 20 9.68 10.83 -4.39
N ALA A 21 10.90 11.29 -4.64
CA ALA A 21 11.44 11.46 -5.99
C ALA A 21 12.62 10.51 -6.24
N GLY A 22 12.82 10.15 -7.51
CA GLY A 22 13.82 9.18 -7.93
C GLY A 22 13.62 8.73 -9.38
N ARG A 23 14.68 8.20 -10.01
CA ARG A 23 14.61 7.74 -11.40
C ARG A 23 13.60 6.58 -11.58
N PRO A 24 13.08 6.34 -12.80
CA PRO A 24 12.31 5.15 -13.11
C PRO A 24 13.00 3.88 -12.59
N ALA A 25 12.21 2.90 -12.14
CA ALA A 25 12.68 1.65 -11.55
C ALA A 25 13.51 1.75 -10.24
N MET A 26 13.64 2.93 -9.60
CA MET A 26 14.32 3.09 -8.30
C MET A 26 13.42 2.79 -7.08
N GLY A 27 12.24 2.19 -7.28
CA GLY A 27 11.41 1.71 -6.17
C GLY A 27 10.50 2.73 -5.47
N LYS A 28 10.32 3.94 -6.02
CA LYS A 28 9.43 4.99 -5.47
C LYS A 28 8.03 4.49 -5.12
N SER A 29 7.36 3.85 -6.08
CA SER A 29 6.03 3.29 -5.94
C SER A 29 6.00 2.22 -4.85
N THR A 30 7.02 1.36 -4.81
CA THR A 30 7.13 0.32 -3.78
C THR A 30 7.28 0.92 -2.39
N LEU A 31 8.07 1.99 -2.25
CA LEU A 31 8.22 2.70 -0.98
C LEU A 31 6.89 3.32 -0.50
N GLY A 32 6.13 3.96 -1.40
CA GLY A 32 4.80 4.49 -1.08
C GLY A 32 3.82 3.41 -0.64
N VAL A 33 3.81 2.26 -1.34
CA VAL A 33 3.02 1.09 -0.96
C VAL A 33 3.41 0.56 0.40
N ASP A 34 4.70 0.50 0.72
CA ASP A 34 5.17 0.03 2.02
C ASP A 34 4.78 0.97 3.18
N PHE A 35 4.75 2.29 2.95
CA PHE A 35 4.23 3.22 3.95
C PHE A 35 2.75 2.97 4.24
N ALA A 36 1.92 2.84 3.20
CA ALA A 36 0.49 2.54 3.34
C ALA A 36 0.26 1.16 3.99
N ARG A 37 1.00 0.14 3.56
CA ARG A 37 0.98 -1.21 4.15
C ARG A 37 1.34 -1.15 5.63
N SER A 38 2.44 -0.51 5.99
CA SER A 38 2.86 -0.37 7.40
C SER A 38 1.78 0.34 8.22
N ALA A 39 1.23 1.44 7.72
CA ALA A 39 0.18 2.19 8.41
C ALA A 39 -1.05 1.31 8.68
N ALA A 40 -1.57 0.64 7.66
CA ALA A 40 -2.80 -0.15 7.80
C ALA A 40 -2.58 -1.48 8.52
N LEU A 41 -1.62 -2.30 8.09
CA LEU A 41 -1.48 -3.68 8.58
C LEU A 41 -0.76 -3.80 9.92
N HIS A 42 0.08 -2.83 10.28
CA HIS A 42 0.92 -2.90 11.49
C HIS A 42 0.53 -1.85 12.53
N HIS A 43 -0.10 -0.76 12.13
CA HIS A 43 -0.53 0.31 13.05
C HIS A 43 -2.04 0.55 13.07
N ASN A 44 -2.82 -0.22 12.31
CA ASN A 44 -4.28 -0.08 12.19
C ASN A 44 -4.72 1.37 11.86
N MET A 45 -3.90 2.07 11.07
CA MET A 45 -4.17 3.42 10.62
C MET A 45 -4.72 3.39 9.20
N THR A 46 -5.91 3.94 9.02
CA THR A 46 -6.57 3.97 7.72
C THR A 46 -5.70 4.68 6.69
N SER A 47 -5.40 3.98 5.60
CA SER A 47 -4.61 4.51 4.48
C SER A 47 -5.26 4.21 3.13
N VAL A 48 -5.02 5.07 2.15
CA VAL A 48 -5.47 4.88 0.77
C VAL A 48 -4.32 5.08 -0.21
N ILE A 49 -4.25 4.20 -1.21
CA ILE A 49 -3.33 4.31 -2.35
C ILE A 49 -4.15 4.65 -3.58
N PHE A 50 -3.87 5.79 -4.20
CA PHE A 50 -4.31 6.13 -5.55
C PHE A 50 -3.18 5.76 -6.52
N SER A 51 -3.44 4.80 -7.40
CA SER A 51 -2.45 4.26 -8.33
C SER A 51 -2.85 4.56 -9.75
N LEU A 52 -2.01 5.31 -10.46
CA LEU A 52 -2.26 5.69 -11.85
C LEU A 52 -1.51 4.80 -12.86
N GLU A 53 -0.47 4.09 -12.42
CA GLU A 53 0.32 3.18 -13.26
C GLU A 53 -0.01 1.71 -13.03
N MET A 54 -0.19 1.32 -11.77
CA MET A 54 -0.33 -0.08 -11.40
C MET A 54 -1.78 -0.43 -11.09
N SER A 55 -2.18 -1.62 -11.48
CA SER A 55 -3.48 -2.16 -11.09
C SER A 55 -3.54 -2.50 -9.60
N LYS A 56 -4.75 -2.53 -9.06
CA LYS A 56 -5.01 -3.00 -7.69
C LYS A 56 -4.47 -4.41 -7.44
N ASN A 57 -4.54 -5.28 -8.44
CA ASN A 57 -4.04 -6.65 -8.34
C ASN A 57 -2.51 -6.70 -8.21
N GLU A 58 -1.79 -5.89 -8.98
CA GLU A 58 -0.32 -5.82 -8.88
C GLU A 58 0.13 -5.26 -7.53
N LEU A 59 -0.58 -4.24 -7.02
CA LEU A 59 -0.33 -3.70 -5.69
C LEU A 59 -0.61 -4.74 -4.59
N ALA A 60 -1.74 -5.45 -4.69
CA ALA A 60 -2.06 -6.52 -3.74
C ALA A 60 -0.98 -7.61 -3.71
N GLN A 61 -0.50 -8.06 -4.88
CA GLN A 61 0.59 -9.04 -4.96
C GLN A 61 1.87 -8.55 -4.28
N ARG A 62 2.23 -7.26 -4.45
CA ARG A 62 3.40 -6.68 -3.76
C ARG A 62 3.23 -6.66 -2.26
N ILE A 63 2.05 -6.30 -1.76
CA ILE A 63 1.76 -6.27 -0.33
C ILE A 63 1.82 -7.66 0.26
N ILE A 64 1.21 -8.66 -0.39
CA ILE A 64 1.26 -10.06 0.04
C ILE A 64 2.72 -10.53 0.05
N SER A 65 3.50 -10.22 -0.99
CA SER A 65 4.91 -10.61 -1.07
C SER A 65 5.72 -10.00 0.09
N ALA A 66 5.50 -8.73 0.39
CA ALA A 66 6.15 -8.02 1.49
C ALA A 66 5.76 -8.57 2.89
N GLU A 67 4.52 -9.01 3.09
CA GLU A 67 4.06 -9.59 4.37
C GLU A 67 4.47 -11.05 4.56
N THR A 68 4.58 -11.83 3.48
CA THR A 68 4.81 -13.29 3.55
C THR A 68 6.24 -13.71 3.27
N ASN A 69 7.08 -12.80 2.76
CA ASN A 69 8.40 -13.11 2.22
C ASN A 69 8.38 -14.13 1.06
N ILE A 70 7.23 -14.32 0.42
CA ILE A 70 7.10 -15.14 -0.79
C ILE A 70 7.46 -14.28 -2.00
N PRO A 71 8.39 -14.72 -2.87
CA PRO A 71 8.77 -13.94 -4.05
C PRO A 71 7.58 -13.66 -4.98
N LEU A 72 7.47 -12.44 -5.49
CA LEU A 72 6.48 -12.04 -6.51
C LEU A 72 6.42 -12.99 -7.72
N ALA A 73 7.58 -13.50 -8.15
CA ALA A 73 7.65 -14.45 -9.27
C ALA A 73 6.87 -15.75 -8.98
N ALA A 74 6.93 -16.24 -7.74
CA ALA A 74 6.19 -17.43 -7.31
C ALA A 74 4.68 -17.17 -7.21
N MET A 75 4.24 -15.93 -6.98
CA MET A 75 2.82 -15.58 -7.00
C MET A 75 2.20 -15.56 -8.39
N ARG A 76 3.03 -15.45 -9.44
CA ARG A 76 2.57 -15.46 -10.83
C ARG A 76 2.39 -16.87 -11.40
N ARG A 77 2.94 -17.89 -10.73
CA ARG A 77 2.92 -19.29 -11.17
C ARG A 77 2.36 -20.14 -10.04
N ALA A 78 1.12 -20.60 -10.19
CA ALA A 78 0.46 -21.43 -9.18
C ALA A 78 1.26 -22.69 -8.82
N GLU A 79 2.02 -23.24 -9.78
CA GLU A 79 2.90 -24.40 -9.62
C GLU A 79 4.05 -24.17 -8.63
N ASP A 80 4.48 -22.91 -8.44
CA ASP A 80 5.56 -22.54 -7.52
C ASP A 80 5.08 -22.30 -6.07
N ILE A 81 3.76 -22.48 -5.82
CA ILE A 81 3.17 -22.32 -4.49
C ILE A 81 3.04 -23.68 -3.82
N THR A 82 4.06 -24.01 -3.03
CA THR A 82 4.07 -25.16 -2.11
C THR A 82 2.90 -25.11 -1.12
N GLN A 83 2.49 -26.24 -0.56
CA GLN A 83 1.44 -26.30 0.46
C GLN A 83 1.71 -25.40 1.68
N GLU A 84 2.98 -25.26 2.08
CA GLU A 84 3.37 -24.37 3.18
C GLU A 84 3.05 -22.90 2.86
N ARG A 85 3.41 -22.45 1.66
CA ARG A 85 3.08 -21.10 1.16
C ARG A 85 1.57 -20.86 1.10
N TRP A 86 0.78 -21.85 0.71
CA TRP A 86 -0.68 -21.77 0.75
C TRP A 86 -1.21 -21.50 2.16
N ASN A 87 -0.67 -22.18 3.17
CA ASN A 87 -1.06 -21.96 4.55
C ASN A 87 -0.72 -20.53 5.02
N ILE A 88 0.46 -20.02 4.65
CA ILE A 88 0.87 -18.64 4.96
C ILE A 88 -0.10 -17.62 4.30
N LEU A 89 -0.45 -17.83 3.03
CA LEU A 89 -1.36 -16.97 2.30
C LEU A 89 -2.77 -16.96 2.92
N ASN A 90 -3.29 -18.12 3.29
CA ASN A 90 -4.60 -18.24 3.94
C ASN A 90 -4.62 -17.51 5.29
N ASN A 91 -3.57 -17.65 6.10
CA ASN A 91 -3.47 -16.93 7.37
C ASN A 91 -3.38 -15.41 7.19
N LEU A 92 -2.72 -14.95 6.11
CA LEU A 92 -2.63 -13.51 5.82
C LEU A 92 -3.96 -12.93 5.32
N GLN A 93 -4.81 -13.74 4.69
CA GLN A 93 -6.09 -13.29 4.13
C GLN A 93 -6.97 -12.60 5.18
N ASP A 94 -7.07 -13.17 6.37
CA ASP A 94 -7.87 -12.58 7.47
C ASP A 94 -7.30 -11.23 7.91
N LYS A 95 -5.96 -11.11 8.01
CA LYS A 95 -5.31 -9.84 8.35
C LYS A 95 -5.56 -8.78 7.27
N LEU A 96 -5.49 -9.16 6.00
CA LEU A 96 -5.73 -8.25 4.88
C LEU A 96 -7.18 -7.77 4.79
N GLN A 97 -8.14 -8.66 5.03
CA GLN A 97 -9.57 -8.32 5.00
C GLN A 97 -9.95 -7.33 6.10
N ASN A 98 -9.31 -7.43 7.27
CA ASN A 98 -9.60 -6.57 8.41
C ASN A 98 -8.75 -5.29 8.44
N ALA A 99 -7.71 -5.19 7.59
CA ALA A 99 -6.84 -4.01 7.56
C ALA A 99 -7.56 -2.81 6.91
N PRO A 100 -7.42 -1.59 7.48
CA PRO A 100 -8.03 -0.39 6.91
C PRO A 100 -7.19 0.17 5.75
N LEU A 101 -6.91 -0.66 4.74
CA LEU A 101 -6.14 -0.33 3.55
C LEU A 101 -7.06 -0.27 2.32
N PHE A 102 -7.09 0.89 1.67
CA PHE A 102 -7.89 1.13 0.48
C PHE A 102 -6.98 1.31 -0.73
N ILE A 103 -7.37 0.74 -1.87
CA ILE A 103 -6.64 0.88 -3.14
C ILE A 103 -7.63 1.31 -4.20
N ASP A 104 -7.26 2.35 -4.94
CA ASP A 104 -8.02 2.90 -6.03
C ASP A 104 -7.12 3.06 -7.27
N ASP A 105 -7.39 2.23 -8.28
CA ASP A 105 -6.70 2.18 -9.57
C ASP A 105 -7.58 2.71 -10.70
N SER A 106 -8.57 3.56 -10.39
CA SER A 106 -9.43 4.15 -11.42
C SER A 106 -8.58 5.00 -12.39
N PRO A 107 -8.66 4.77 -13.71
CA PRO A 107 -7.87 5.53 -14.68
C PRO A 107 -8.33 6.99 -14.74
N ASN A 108 -7.42 7.90 -15.12
CA ASN A 108 -7.71 9.32 -15.40
C ASN A 108 -8.39 10.09 -14.26
N MET A 109 -8.10 9.76 -13.00
CA MET A 109 -8.73 10.41 -11.86
C MET A 109 -8.27 11.87 -11.70
N SER A 110 -9.23 12.79 -11.58
CA SER A 110 -8.97 14.19 -11.29
C SER A 110 -8.63 14.41 -9.81
N LEU A 111 -7.89 15.48 -9.51
CA LEU A 111 -7.62 15.89 -8.12
C LEU A 111 -8.91 16.16 -7.32
N MET A 112 -9.98 16.60 -7.98
CA MET A 112 -11.28 16.80 -7.33
C MET A 112 -11.91 15.48 -6.88
N GLU A 113 -11.81 14.42 -7.70
CA GLU A 113 -12.27 13.08 -7.35
C GLU A 113 -11.43 12.46 -6.24
N ILE A 114 -10.09 12.54 -6.33
CA ILE A 114 -9.18 12.09 -5.26
C ILE A 114 -9.57 12.74 -3.93
N ARG A 115 -9.76 14.08 -3.94
CA ARG A 115 -10.16 14.84 -2.76
C ARG A 115 -11.53 14.40 -2.22
N ALA A 116 -12.51 14.18 -3.09
CA ALA A 116 -13.84 13.72 -2.69
C ALA A 116 -13.80 12.34 -2.03
N LYS A 117 -13.05 11.39 -2.62
CA LYS A 117 -12.85 10.05 -2.05
C LYS A 117 -12.15 10.10 -0.70
N CYS A 118 -11.09 10.92 -0.57
CA CYS A 118 -10.40 11.14 0.71
C CYS A 118 -11.34 11.70 1.79
N ARG A 119 -12.18 12.70 1.45
CA ARG A 119 -13.15 13.28 2.41
C ARG A 119 -14.15 12.24 2.90
N ARG A 120 -14.71 11.44 2.01
CA ARG A 120 -15.63 10.35 2.37
C ARG A 120 -14.94 9.36 3.31
N LEU A 121 -13.73 8.92 2.95
CA LEU A 121 -12.98 7.95 3.75
C LEU A 121 -12.54 8.52 5.11
N LYS A 122 -12.27 9.82 5.19
CA LYS A 122 -12.00 10.52 6.46
C LYS A 122 -13.22 10.47 7.39
N GLN A 123 -14.42 10.63 6.85
CA GLN A 123 -15.66 10.60 7.64
C GLN A 123 -16.01 9.19 8.12
N THR A 124 -15.80 8.16 7.29
CA THR A 124 -16.22 6.79 7.60
C THR A 124 -15.17 5.97 8.36
N ASN A 125 -13.88 6.24 8.13
CA ASN A 125 -12.78 5.40 8.61
C ASN A 125 -11.62 6.21 9.23
N ASP A 126 -11.79 7.51 9.47
CA ASP A 126 -10.76 8.36 10.08
C ASP A 126 -9.40 8.30 9.36
N LEU A 127 -9.42 8.44 8.03
CA LEU A 127 -8.24 8.46 7.14
C LEU A 127 -7.03 9.22 7.73
N LYS A 128 -5.87 8.56 7.74
CA LYS A 128 -4.59 9.05 8.29
C LYS A 128 -3.50 9.27 7.25
N LEU A 129 -3.49 8.46 6.18
CA LEU A 129 -2.45 8.53 5.15
C LEU A 129 -3.05 8.41 3.75
N VAL A 130 -2.60 9.28 2.85
CA VAL A 130 -2.94 9.24 1.42
C VAL A 130 -1.64 9.10 0.64
N VAL A 131 -1.56 8.05 -0.18
CA VAL A 131 -0.46 7.83 -1.11
C VAL A 131 -1.00 8.05 -2.52
N ILE A 132 -0.30 8.88 -3.30
CA ILE A 132 -0.60 9.11 -4.71
C ILE A 132 0.64 8.66 -5.48
N ASP A 133 0.48 7.60 -6.26
CA ASP A 133 1.53 7.06 -7.12
C ASP A 133 1.25 7.51 -8.56
N TYR A 134 1.96 8.56 -8.97
CA TYR A 134 1.87 9.21 -10.27
C TYR A 134 3.26 9.25 -10.93
N LEU A 135 3.31 9.11 -12.26
CA LEU A 135 4.52 9.23 -13.09
C LEU A 135 5.25 10.57 -12.91
#